data_AF-K1SJ69-F1
#
_entry.id   AF-K1SJ69-F1
#
_cell.length_a   1.000
_cell.length_b   1.000
_cell.length_c   1.000
_cell.angle_alpha   90.00
_cell.angle_beta   90.00
_cell.angle_gamma   90.00
#
_symmetry.space_group_name_H-M   'P 1'
#
loop_
_entity.id
_entity.type
_entity.pdbx_description
1 polymer ?
#
loop_
_entity_poly.entity_id
_entity_poly.type
_entity_poly.pdbx_seq_one_letter_code
_entity_poly.pdbx_strand_id
1 'polypeptide(L)'
;MGRAIKLVLYYFAYQLAFTFLVGLPAGIIKVMNEISENDNLAYAVGKNTASMTGLVMVLAGIAMIWHLIYFKYVQFNKTSWTEVPAKTILLSIPFIIAAMFICNVASEFIELPNLVEDTFIGMSRNVFGIIAIAVMAPLVEELLFRGAIEGHFLQTGKRPGMAILLSALIFGLIHVNPA
;
A
#
# COMPACT_ATOMS: atom_id res chain seq x y z
N MET A 1 -15.70 -14.80 -3.14
CA MET A 1 -14.85 -14.45 -1.97
C MET A 1 -13.50 -15.12 -2.01
N GLY A 2 -13.38 -16.42 -2.31
CA GLY A 2 -12.08 -17.14 -2.28
C GLY A 2 -10.95 -16.48 -3.07
N ARG A 3 -11.21 -15.93 -4.27
CA ARG A 3 -10.18 -15.20 -5.06
C ARG A 3 -9.70 -13.91 -4.37
N ALA A 4 -10.60 -13.14 -3.76
CA ALA A 4 -10.23 -11.90 -3.08
C ALA A 4 -9.30 -12.18 -1.88
N ILE A 5 -9.67 -13.18 -1.06
CA ILE A 5 -8.85 -13.63 0.08
C ILE A 5 -7.47 -14.12 -0.41
N LYS A 6 -7.44 -14.93 -1.47
CA LYS A 6 -6.20 -15.43 -2.06
C LYS A 6 -5.27 -14.29 -2.52
N LEU A 7 -5.82 -13.25 -3.14
CA LEU A 7 -5.04 -12.09 -3.59
C LEU A 7 -4.48 -11.28 -2.43
N VAL A 8 -5.25 -11.09 -1.36
CA VAL A 8 -4.78 -10.46 -0.12
C VAL A 8 -3.67 -11.30 0.54
N LEU A 9 -3.80 -12.62 0.54
CA LEU A 9 -2.75 -13.51 1.05
C LEU A 9 -1.46 -13.41 0.21
N TYR A 10 -1.57 -13.27 -1.11
CA TYR A 10 -0.40 -13.04 -1.96
C TYR A 10 0.27 -11.69 -1.68
N TYR A 11 -0.51 -10.64 -1.48
CA TYR A 11 0.00 -9.35 -1.03
C TYR A 11 0.83 -9.53 0.25
N PHE A 12 0.26 -10.09 1.32
CA PHE A 12 1.03 -10.33 2.55
C PHE A 12 2.25 -11.24 2.35
N ALA A 13 2.14 -12.27 1.51
CA ALA A 13 3.24 -13.18 1.22
C ALA A 13 4.41 -12.47 0.54
N TYR A 14 4.17 -11.58 -0.42
CA TYR A 14 5.24 -10.80 -1.06
C TYR A 14 5.90 -9.84 -0.07
N GLN A 15 5.11 -9.11 0.71
CA GLN A 15 5.61 -8.20 1.76
C GLN A 15 6.51 -8.96 2.74
N LEU A 16 6.06 -10.13 3.20
CA LEU A 16 6.80 -10.97 4.12
C LEU A 16 8.09 -11.52 3.47
N ALA A 17 7.98 -12.03 2.24
CA ALA A 17 9.12 -12.59 1.52
C ALA A 17 10.24 -11.55 1.33
N PHE A 18 9.92 -10.34 0.86
CA PHE A 18 10.93 -9.29 0.69
C PHE A 18 11.45 -8.73 2.01
N THR A 19 10.64 -8.75 3.08
CA THR A 19 11.14 -8.46 4.44
C THR A 19 12.24 -9.44 4.84
N PHE A 20 12.07 -10.75 4.59
CA PHE A 20 13.09 -11.75 4.90
C PHE A 20 14.29 -11.74 3.94
N LEU A 21 14.07 -11.51 2.65
CA LEU A 21 15.12 -11.56 1.64
C LEU A 21 15.99 -10.30 1.60
N VAL A 22 15.42 -9.13 1.90
CA VAL A 22 16.08 -7.83 1.76
C VAL A 22 16.14 -7.10 3.09
N GLY A 23 15.01 -6.97 3.77
CA GLY A 23 14.91 -6.21 5.02
C GLY A 23 15.83 -6.74 6.12
N LEU A 24 15.75 -8.03 6.45
CA LEU A 24 16.56 -8.62 7.52
C LEU A 24 18.07 -8.63 7.20
N PRO A 25 18.55 -9.12 6.04
CA PRO A 25 19.97 -9.13 5.75
C PRO A 25 20.57 -7.73 5.71
N ALA A 26 19.88 -6.76 5.08
CA ALA A 26 20.35 -5.38 5.03
C ALA A 26 20.37 -4.73 6.41
N GLY A 27 19.35 -5.01 7.25
CA GLY A 27 19.32 -4.56 8.64
C GLY A 27 20.50 -5.08 9.45
N ILE A 28 20.81 -6.38 9.35
CA ILE A 28 21.94 -7.00 10.06
C ILE A 28 23.28 -6.38 9.63
N ILE A 29 23.53 -6.28 8.32
CA ILE A 29 24.79 -5.70 7.79
C ILE A 29 24.98 -4.27 8.28
N LYS A 30 23.92 -3.45 8.25
CA LYS A 30 24.02 -2.04 8.60
C LYS A 30 24.19 -1.83 10.11
N VAL A 31 23.54 -2.65 10.93
CA VAL A 31 23.76 -2.67 12.39
C VAL A 31 25.20 -3.07 12.72
N MET A 32 25.74 -4.11 12.06
CA MET A 32 27.14 -4.52 12.26
C MET A 32 28.13 -3.40 11.91
N ASN A 33 27.84 -2.62 10.87
CA ASN A 33 28.69 -1.51 10.46
C ASN A 33 28.55 -0.28 11.37
N GLU A 34 27.35 0.06 11.85
CA GLU A 34 27.13 1.25 12.68
C GLU A 34 27.46 1.05 14.17
N ILE A 35 27.41 -0.18 14.70
CA ILE A 35 27.97 -0.52 16.03
C ILE A 35 29.46 -0.16 16.10
N SER A 36 30.15 -0.14 14.95
CA SER A 36 31.56 0.24 14.87
C SER A 36 31.81 1.76 14.94
N GLU A 37 30.79 2.60 14.78
CA GLU A 37 30.96 4.07 14.63
C GLU A 37 30.16 4.92 15.63
N ASN A 38 29.13 4.41 16.31
CA ASN A 38 28.23 5.23 17.13
C ASN A 38 27.74 4.51 18.40
N ASP A 39 27.82 5.16 19.57
CA ASP A 39 27.41 4.58 20.86
C ASP A 39 25.88 4.48 21.04
N ASN A 40 25.08 5.17 20.20
CA ASN A 40 23.62 5.14 20.27
C ASN A 40 22.99 4.11 19.31
N LEU A 41 23.14 2.83 19.65
CA LEU A 41 22.60 1.68 18.92
C LEU A 41 21.10 1.80 18.59
N ALA A 42 20.29 2.32 19.50
CA ALA A 42 18.85 2.43 19.32
C ALA A 42 18.45 3.39 18.18
N TYR A 43 19.15 4.52 18.04
CA TYR A 43 18.88 5.52 16.99
C TYR A 43 19.36 5.01 15.61
N ALA A 44 20.54 4.39 15.57
CA ALA A 44 21.09 3.72 14.40
C ALA A 44 20.12 2.65 13.85
N VAL A 45 19.63 1.77 14.72
CA VAL A 45 18.66 0.73 14.36
C VAL A 45 17.35 1.34 13.83
N GLY A 46 16.78 2.35 14.50
CA GLY A 46 15.51 2.98 14.08
C GLY A 46 15.58 3.63 12.70
N LYS A 47 16.62 4.43 12.44
CA LYS A 47 16.84 5.09 11.13
C LYS A 47 17.00 4.07 10.01
N ASN A 48 17.71 2.98 10.28
CA ASN A 48 18.03 1.97 9.28
C ASN A 48 16.83 1.10 8.93
N THR A 49 16.08 0.68 9.93
CA THR A 49 14.83 -0.05 9.75
C THR A 49 13.87 0.72 8.84
N ALA A 50 13.62 2.01 9.12
CA ALA A 50 12.71 2.81 8.29
C ALA A 50 13.21 2.99 6.84
N SER A 51 14.53 3.17 6.65
CA SER A 51 15.12 3.29 5.30
C SER A 51 15.00 2.00 4.47
N MET A 52 15.05 0.83 5.12
CA MET A 52 14.94 -0.47 4.48
C MET A 52 13.49 -0.88 4.22
N THR A 53 12.56 -0.47 5.09
CA THR A 53 11.11 -0.69 4.88
C THR A 53 10.64 -0.13 3.53
N GLY A 54 11.09 1.09 3.17
CA GLY A 54 10.78 1.67 1.86
C GLY A 54 11.23 0.80 0.69
N LEU A 55 12.47 0.30 0.71
CA LEU A 55 13.00 -0.57 -0.34
C LEU A 55 12.23 -1.89 -0.42
N VAL A 56 11.94 -2.50 0.72
CA VAL A 56 11.13 -3.73 0.81
C VAL A 56 9.75 -3.53 0.19
N MET A 57 9.07 -2.43 0.54
CA MET A 57 7.75 -2.10 -0.01
C MET A 57 7.78 -1.88 -1.53
N VAL A 58 8.82 -1.22 -2.05
CA VAL A 58 8.97 -1.05 -3.50
C VAL A 58 9.14 -2.38 -4.20
N LEU A 59 10.04 -3.24 -3.72
CA LEU A 59 10.31 -4.53 -4.36
C LEU A 59 9.11 -5.48 -4.25
N ALA A 60 8.47 -5.54 -3.08
CA ALA A 60 7.24 -6.31 -2.88
C ALA A 60 6.12 -5.78 -3.78
N GLY A 61 5.99 -4.45 -3.90
CA GLY A 61 5.01 -3.82 -4.78
C GLY A 61 5.22 -4.16 -6.25
N ILE A 62 6.47 -4.11 -6.74
CA ILE A 62 6.81 -4.53 -8.11
C ILE A 62 6.45 -6.01 -8.33
N ALA A 63 6.81 -6.89 -7.39
CA ALA A 63 6.48 -8.31 -7.48
C ALA A 63 4.96 -8.56 -7.47
N MET A 64 4.22 -7.82 -6.66
CA MET A 64 2.76 -7.88 -6.62
C MET A 64 2.14 -7.40 -7.93
N ILE A 65 2.58 -6.27 -8.47
CA ILE A 65 2.11 -5.77 -9.78
C ILE A 65 2.40 -6.79 -10.88
N TRP A 66 3.63 -7.33 -10.91
CA TRP A 66 4.00 -8.38 -11.84
C TRP A 66 3.08 -9.59 -11.72
N HIS A 67 2.80 -10.07 -10.51
CA HIS A 67 1.88 -11.17 -10.27
C HIS A 67 0.49 -10.86 -10.84
N LEU A 68 -0.05 -9.67 -10.57
CA LEU A 68 -1.39 -9.27 -11.03
C LEU A 68 -1.49 -9.25 -12.56
N ILE A 69 -0.46 -8.77 -13.25
CA ILE A 69 -0.43 -8.67 -14.71
C ILE A 69 -0.16 -10.05 -15.34
N TYR A 70 0.88 -10.76 -14.88
CA TYR A 70 1.32 -12.03 -15.45
C TYR A 70 0.23 -13.10 -15.36
N PHE A 71 -0.44 -13.21 -14.21
CA PHE A 71 -1.56 -14.14 -14.03
C PHE A 71 -2.91 -13.59 -14.49
N LYS A 72 -2.91 -12.45 -15.20
CA LYS A 72 -4.10 -11.82 -15.81
C LYS A 72 -5.23 -11.54 -14.81
N TYR A 73 -4.87 -11.20 -13.57
CA TYR A 73 -5.83 -10.70 -12.58
C TYR A 73 -6.29 -9.28 -12.93
N VAL A 74 -5.42 -8.49 -13.54
CA VAL A 74 -5.72 -7.18 -14.13
C VAL A 74 -5.36 -7.21 -15.61
N GLN A 75 -6.21 -6.62 -16.45
CA GLN A 75 -5.98 -6.51 -17.89
C GLN A 75 -6.11 -5.06 -18.29
N PHE A 76 -5.08 -4.54 -18.96
CA PHE A 76 -5.13 -3.21 -19.55
C PHE A 76 -5.65 -3.34 -20.97
N ASN A 77 -6.85 -2.84 -21.23
CA ASN A 77 -7.39 -2.72 -22.57
C ASN A 77 -7.47 -1.24 -22.98
N LYS A 78 -7.59 -0.95 -24.27
CA LYS A 78 -7.67 0.44 -24.75
C LYS A 78 -8.86 1.19 -24.14
N THR A 79 -9.95 0.47 -23.88
CA THR A 79 -11.15 0.97 -23.23
C THR A 79 -10.91 1.42 -21.78
N SER A 80 -9.98 0.80 -21.03
CA SER A 80 -9.60 1.21 -19.66
C SER A 80 -9.13 2.67 -19.59
N TRP A 81 -8.64 3.24 -20.70
CA TRP A 81 -8.13 4.61 -20.78
C TRP A 81 -9.16 5.63 -21.25
N THR A 82 -10.31 5.18 -21.76
CA THR A 82 -11.31 6.04 -22.41
C THR A 82 -12.73 5.89 -21.86
N GLU A 83 -12.96 4.90 -21.00
CA GLU A 83 -14.29 4.60 -20.43
C GLU A 83 -14.86 5.75 -19.60
N VAL A 84 -14.01 6.51 -18.91
CA VAL A 84 -14.43 7.61 -18.04
C VAL A 84 -14.06 8.96 -18.65
N PRO A 85 -15.01 9.88 -18.86
CA PRO A 85 -14.72 11.22 -19.36
C PRO A 85 -13.75 11.98 -18.44
N ALA A 86 -12.82 12.73 -19.03
CA ALA A 86 -11.84 13.54 -18.29
C ALA A 86 -12.49 14.51 -17.27
N LYS A 87 -13.69 15.03 -17.58
CA LYS A 87 -14.45 15.89 -16.66
C LYS A 87 -14.85 15.15 -15.38
N THR A 88 -15.22 13.88 -15.47
CA THR A 88 -15.58 13.05 -14.31
C THR A 88 -14.35 12.75 -13.46
N ILE A 89 -13.21 12.47 -14.09
CA ILE A 89 -11.93 12.30 -13.39
C ILE A 89 -11.53 13.61 -12.70
N LEU A 90 -11.63 14.75 -13.37
CA LEU A 90 -11.30 16.03 -12.76
C LEU A 90 -12.23 16.36 -11.58
N LEU A 91 -13.51 15.98 -11.69
CA LEU A 91 -14.49 16.16 -10.63
C LEU A 91 -14.22 15.26 -9.42
N SER A 92 -13.53 14.11 -9.57
CA SER A 92 -13.21 13.25 -8.43
C SER A 92 -12.20 13.90 -7.48
N ILE A 93 -11.33 14.79 -7.98
CA ILE A 93 -10.30 15.48 -7.17
C ILE A 93 -10.92 16.24 -5.98
N PRO A 94 -11.85 17.19 -6.16
CA PRO A 94 -12.46 17.88 -5.03
C PRO A 94 -13.26 16.94 -4.12
N PHE A 95 -13.86 15.87 -4.64
CA PHE A 95 -14.55 14.88 -3.81
C PHE A 95 -13.58 14.09 -2.92
N ILE A 96 -12.43 13.69 -3.46
CA ILE A 96 -11.37 13.01 -2.69
C ILE A 96 -10.85 13.94 -1.60
N ILE A 97 -10.55 15.21 -1.93
CA ILE A 97 -10.09 16.20 -0.95
C ILE A 97 -11.14 16.42 0.14
N ALA A 98 -12.42 16.56 -0.22
CA ALA A 98 -13.50 16.72 0.74
C ALA A 98 -13.66 15.50 1.65
N ALA A 99 -13.58 14.29 1.09
CA ALA A 99 -13.64 13.06 1.87
C ALA A 99 -12.45 12.94 2.83
N MET A 100 -11.22 13.24 2.37
CA MET A 100 -10.03 13.27 3.22
C MET A 100 -10.17 14.28 4.36
N PHE A 101 -10.67 15.49 4.07
CA PHE A 101 -10.90 16.51 5.09
C PHE A 101 -11.89 16.03 6.15
N ILE A 102 -13.03 15.46 5.73
CA ILE A 102 -14.04 14.93 6.65
C ILE A 102 -13.47 13.80 7.51
N CYS A 103 -12.73 12.86 6.90
CA CYS A 103 -12.09 11.77 7.63
C CYS A 103 -11.07 12.30 8.65
N ASN A 104 -10.23 13.26 8.29
CA ASN A 104 -9.25 13.84 9.21
C ASN A 104 -9.92 14.55 10.39
N VAL A 105 -10.98 15.34 10.12
CA VAL A 105 -11.77 15.98 11.17
C VAL A 105 -12.38 14.94 12.11
N ALA A 106 -12.94 13.85 11.56
CA ALA A 106 -13.48 12.77 12.36
C ALA A 106 -12.40 12.07 13.20
N SER A 107 -11.23 11.79 12.63
CA SER A 107 -10.10 11.19 13.35
C SER A 107 -9.62 12.07 14.51
N GLU A 108 -9.56 13.39 14.30
CA GLU A 108 -9.20 14.37 15.35
C GLU A 108 -10.23 14.37 16.49
N PHE A 109 -11.53 14.35 16.18
CA PHE A 109 -12.59 14.30 17.21
C PHE A 109 -12.61 12.99 17.99
N ILE A 110 -12.14 11.90 17.41
CA ILE A 110 -12.13 10.56 18.03
C ILE A 110 -10.79 10.30 18.75
N GLU A 111 -9.78 11.16 18.56
CA GLU A 111 -8.43 11.03 19.13
C GLU A 111 -7.80 9.65 18.87
N LEU A 112 -7.91 9.18 17.62
CA LEU A 112 -7.43 7.85 17.25
C LEU A 112 -5.88 7.80 17.28
N PRO A 113 -5.28 6.69 17.77
CA PRO A 113 -3.84 6.55 17.79
C PRO A 113 -3.28 6.26 16.40
N ASN A 114 -2.19 6.95 16.02
CA ASN A 114 -1.43 6.63 14.82
C ASN A 114 -0.32 5.63 15.15
N LEU A 115 -0.52 4.36 14.77
CA LEU A 115 0.39 3.28 15.15
C LEU A 115 1.64 3.21 14.29
N VAL A 116 1.65 3.90 13.14
CA VAL A 116 2.70 3.78 12.11
C VAL A 116 3.33 5.12 11.75
N GLU A 117 3.05 6.19 12.51
CA GLU A 117 3.53 7.55 12.27
C GLU A 117 5.06 7.62 12.15
N ASP A 118 5.78 7.12 13.14
CA ASP A 118 7.26 7.11 13.15
C ASP A 118 7.84 6.34 11.96
N THR A 119 7.15 5.29 11.52
CA THR A 119 7.55 4.51 10.34
C THR A 119 7.41 5.35 9.07
N PHE A 120 6.28 6.04 8.89
CA PHE A 120 6.08 6.94 7.76
C PHE A 120 7.04 8.13 7.78
N ILE A 121 7.28 8.76 8.94
CA ILE A 121 8.26 9.83 9.09
C ILE A 121 9.65 9.33 8.71
N GLY A 122 10.05 8.16 9.21
CA GLY A 122 11.35 7.55 8.87
C GLY A 122 11.48 7.23 7.38
N MET A 123 10.43 6.71 6.74
CA MET A 123 10.40 6.42 5.30
C MET A 123 10.47 7.69 4.44
N SER A 124 9.76 8.75 4.82
CA SER A 124 9.72 10.02 4.07
C SER A 124 11.09 10.70 3.95
N ARG A 125 12.05 10.35 4.83
CA ARG A 125 13.43 10.87 4.83
C ARG A 125 14.35 10.17 3.84
N ASN A 126 13.85 9.23 3.03
CA ASN A 126 14.63 8.49 2.02
C ASN A 126 13.85 8.36 0.70
N VAL A 127 14.56 8.41 -0.44
CA VAL A 127 13.99 8.26 -1.78
C VAL A 127 13.16 6.98 -1.94
N PHE A 128 13.63 5.85 -1.42
CA PHE A 128 12.86 4.60 -1.52
C PHE A 128 11.58 4.62 -0.70
N GLY A 129 11.56 5.30 0.45
CA GLY A 129 10.34 5.46 1.24
C GLY A 129 9.37 6.44 0.58
N ILE A 130 9.86 7.52 -0.03
CA ILE A 130 9.03 8.43 -0.85
C ILE A 130 8.38 7.67 -2.01
N ILE A 131 9.17 6.88 -2.76
CA ILE A 131 8.64 6.06 -3.86
C ILE A 131 7.63 5.02 -3.33
N ALA A 132 7.93 4.38 -2.19
CA ALA A 132 7.04 3.41 -1.58
C ALA A 132 5.66 4.01 -1.28
N ILE A 133 5.63 5.17 -0.60
CA ILE A 133 4.40 5.81 -0.12
C ILE A 133 3.65 6.52 -1.25
N ALA A 134 4.35 7.34 -2.04
CA ALA A 134 3.70 8.25 -2.98
C ALA A 134 3.37 7.60 -4.34
N VAL A 135 4.04 6.49 -4.68
CA VAL A 135 3.89 5.85 -6.00
C VAL A 135 3.47 4.40 -5.85
N MET A 136 4.26 3.60 -5.13
CA MET A 136 4.04 2.16 -5.13
C MET A 136 2.79 1.72 -4.38
N ALA A 137 2.52 2.28 -3.20
CA ALA A 137 1.31 1.98 -2.45
C ALA A 137 0.05 2.31 -3.28
N PRO A 138 -0.15 3.55 -3.81
CA PRO A 138 -1.30 3.85 -4.66
C PRO A 138 -1.45 2.94 -5.87
N LEU A 139 -0.34 2.60 -6.55
CA LEU A 139 -0.39 1.72 -7.72
C LEU A 139 -0.81 0.29 -7.37
N VAL A 140 -0.22 -0.29 -6.32
CA VAL A 140 -0.57 -1.64 -5.88
C VAL A 140 -2.01 -1.66 -5.39
N GLU A 141 -2.42 -0.67 -4.61
CA GLU A 141 -3.78 -0.57 -4.08
C GLU A 141 -4.82 -0.49 -5.21
N GLU A 142 -4.61 0.36 -6.20
CA GLU A 142 -5.54 0.51 -7.32
C GLU A 142 -5.65 -0.80 -8.13
N LEU A 143 -4.51 -1.42 -8.46
CA LEU A 143 -4.50 -2.66 -9.24
C LEU A 143 -5.06 -3.85 -8.45
N LEU A 144 -4.76 -3.96 -7.17
CA LEU A 144 -5.20 -5.06 -6.32
C LEU A 144 -6.69 -4.92 -5.95
N PHE A 145 -7.11 -3.77 -5.43
CA PHE A 145 -8.45 -3.59 -4.87
C PHE A 145 -9.48 -3.23 -5.94
N ARG A 146 -9.19 -2.26 -6.82
CA ARG A 146 -10.12 -1.87 -7.89
C ARG A 146 -10.04 -2.81 -9.09
N GLY A 147 -8.82 -3.07 -9.55
CA GLY A 147 -8.58 -3.93 -10.71
C GLY A 147 -8.96 -5.39 -10.44
N ALA A 148 -8.30 -6.04 -9.48
CA ALA A 148 -8.39 -7.48 -9.32
C ALA A 148 -9.55 -7.94 -8.41
N ILE A 149 -9.73 -7.33 -7.23
CA ILE A 149 -10.73 -7.74 -6.24
C ILE A 149 -12.13 -7.24 -6.62
N GLU A 150 -12.31 -5.94 -6.76
CA GLU A 150 -13.60 -5.33 -7.14
C GLU A 150 -14.00 -5.75 -8.55
N GLY A 151 -13.06 -5.72 -9.51
CA GLY A 151 -13.28 -6.24 -10.86
C GLY A 151 -13.76 -7.70 -10.87
N HIS A 152 -13.20 -8.57 -10.02
CA HIS A 152 -13.71 -9.94 -9.88
C HIS A 152 -15.14 -9.98 -9.34
N PHE A 153 -15.46 -9.17 -8.34
CA PHE A 153 -16.82 -9.09 -7.80
C PHE A 153 -17.84 -8.67 -8.87
N LEU A 154 -17.50 -7.67 -9.69
CA LEU A 154 -18.33 -7.23 -10.81
C LEU A 154 -18.50 -8.35 -11.86
N GLN A 155 -17.41 -9.02 -12.25
CA GLN A 155 -17.44 -10.13 -13.21
C GLN A 155 -18.26 -11.33 -12.71
N THR A 156 -18.36 -11.53 -11.38
CA THR A 156 -19.20 -12.57 -10.77
C THR A 156 -20.67 -12.14 -10.59
N GLY A 157 -21.07 -11.01 -11.17
CA GLY A 157 -22.46 -10.54 -11.17
C GLY A 157 -22.90 -9.82 -9.89
N LYS A 158 -21.96 -9.40 -9.02
CA LYS A 158 -22.34 -8.56 -7.87
C LYS A 158 -22.78 -7.18 -8.35
N ARG A 159 -23.79 -6.61 -7.69
CA ARG A 159 -24.24 -5.23 -7.95
C ARG A 159 -23.08 -4.26 -7.68
N PRO A 160 -22.90 -3.19 -8.47
CA PRO A 160 -21.76 -2.28 -8.33
C PRO A 160 -21.53 -1.75 -6.92
N GLY A 161 -22.58 -1.28 -6.24
CA GLY A 161 -22.45 -0.80 -4.86
C GLY A 161 -21.98 -1.88 -3.87
N MET A 162 -22.36 -3.15 -4.08
CA MET A 162 -21.90 -4.26 -3.25
C MET A 162 -20.45 -4.64 -3.54
N ALA A 163 -20.01 -4.55 -4.80
CA ALA A 163 -18.62 -4.78 -5.16
C ALA A 163 -17.70 -3.72 -4.52
N ILE A 164 -18.11 -2.44 -4.58
CA ILE A 164 -17.41 -1.32 -3.94
C ILE A 164 -17.35 -1.52 -2.43
N LEU A 165 -18.49 -1.80 -1.77
CA LEU A 165 -18.55 -1.97 -0.33
C LEU A 165 -17.65 -3.12 0.16
N LEU A 166 -17.69 -4.26 -0.52
CA LEU A 166 -16.88 -5.42 -0.15
C LEU A 166 -15.39 -5.17 -0.38
N SER A 167 -15.02 -4.52 -1.49
CA SER A 167 -13.62 -4.16 -1.76
C SER A 167 -13.10 -3.15 -0.74
N ALA A 168 -13.90 -2.12 -0.42
CA ALA A 168 -13.56 -1.11 0.58
C ALA A 168 -13.43 -1.70 2.00
N LEU A 169 -14.29 -2.65 2.37
CA LEU A 169 -14.18 -3.34 3.66
C LEU A 169 -12.89 -4.16 3.75
N ILE A 170 -12.54 -4.92 2.69
CA ILE A 170 -11.29 -5.67 2.65
C ILE A 170 -10.09 -4.72 2.70
N PHE A 171 -10.13 -3.61 1.95
CA PHE A 171 -9.11 -2.58 1.98
C PHE A 171 -8.91 -2.03 3.40
N GLY A 172 -9.97 -1.57 4.05
CA GLY A 172 -9.89 -1.01 5.41
C GLY A 172 -9.40 -2.02 6.45
N LEU A 173 -9.85 -3.27 6.37
CA LEU A 173 -9.46 -4.32 7.32
C LEU A 173 -7.97 -4.67 7.28
N ILE A 174 -7.30 -4.51 6.13
CA ILE A 174 -5.87 -4.82 6.05
C ILE A 174 -4.97 -3.61 6.33
N HIS A 175 -5.52 -2.39 6.32
CA HIS A 175 -4.81 -1.16 6.66
C HIS A 175 -5.12 -0.77 8.11
N VAL A 176 -4.69 -1.60 9.06
CA VAL A 176 -4.96 -1.46 10.50
C VAL A 176 -4.15 -0.32 11.12
N ASN A 177 -4.42 0.91 10.68
CA ASN A 177 -3.93 2.14 11.27
C ASN A 177 -5.14 3.03 11.61
N PRO A 178 -5.46 3.24 12.90
CA PRO A 178 -6.66 3.98 13.30
C PRO A 178 -6.71 5.45 12.85
N ALA A 179 -5.56 6.12 12.74
CA ALA A 179 -5.47 7.55 12.40
C ALA A 179 -4.58 7.83 11.19
#